data_AF-A0A7W1WL85-F1
#
_entry.id   AF-A0A7W1WL85-F1
#
_cell.length_a   1.000
_cell.length_b   1.000
_cell.length_c   1.000
_cell.angle_alpha   90.00
_cell.angle_beta   90.00
_cell.angle_gamma   90.00
#
_symmetry.space_group_name_H-M   'P 1'
#
loop_
_entity.id
_entity.type
_entity.pdbx_description
1 polymer ?
#
loop_
_entity_poly.entity_id
_entity_poly.type
_entity_poly.pdbx_seq_one_letter_code
_entity_poly.pdbx_strand_id
1 'polypeptide(L)'
;MTAGGQPDISGLKLRSSAAYKEWFEGLGATNVMMAPAETFSAFERRIVDGLAIAAINFGDLGITPFIKARIDPQVWQIDTLIIMNADEFDSLPPEARKIIEDAAIRREAETVDTFTAMVATEDAAQAAAGVEVVALEGAAAQAYHDLAHGVVWNRLEKAAPENAATLRAALTDDQAAGQ
;
A
#
# COMPACT_ATOMS: atom_id res chain seq x y z
N MET A 1 6.65 6.88 -20.09
CA MET A 1 6.26 8.16 -19.43
C MET A 1 5.29 8.88 -20.34
N THR A 2 4.23 9.47 -19.78
CA THR A 2 3.29 10.32 -20.52
C THR A 2 3.93 11.69 -20.80
N ALA A 3 3.28 12.52 -21.63
CA ALA A 3 3.72 13.90 -21.87
C ALA A 3 3.74 14.75 -20.57
N GLY A 4 2.94 14.37 -19.57
CA GLY A 4 2.91 15.00 -18.25
C GLY A 4 3.92 14.43 -17.25
N GLY A 5 4.81 13.52 -17.68
CA GLY A 5 5.84 12.93 -16.82
C GLY A 5 5.35 11.84 -15.87
N GLN A 6 4.11 11.36 -16.01
CA GLN A 6 3.59 10.22 -15.23
C GLN A 6 4.01 8.88 -15.86
N PRO A 7 3.93 7.77 -15.13
CA PRO A 7 4.11 6.44 -15.71
C PRO A 7 3.09 6.22 -16.83
N ASP A 8 3.54 5.76 -17.99
CA ASP A 8 2.62 5.29 -19.03
C ASP A 8 2.51 3.78 -18.91
N ILE A 9 1.46 3.35 -18.21
CA ILE A 9 1.15 1.94 -17.97
C ILE A 9 -0.15 1.53 -18.66
N SER A 10 -0.60 2.36 -19.60
CA SER A 10 -1.83 2.16 -20.36
C SER A 10 -1.78 0.83 -21.11
N GLY A 11 -2.79 -0.01 -20.93
CA GLY A 11 -2.87 -1.33 -21.59
C GLY A 11 -1.98 -2.43 -21.01
N LEU A 12 -1.15 -2.16 -19.98
CA LEU A 12 -0.44 -3.20 -19.26
C LEU A 12 -1.42 -4.02 -18.40
N LYS A 13 -1.22 -5.34 -18.33
CA LYS A 13 -1.98 -6.23 -17.44
C LYS A 13 -1.32 -6.27 -16.08
N LEU A 14 -1.90 -5.62 -15.08
CA LEU A 14 -1.31 -5.57 -13.75
C LEU A 14 -2.03 -6.50 -12.78
N ARG A 15 -1.27 -7.31 -12.04
CA ARG A 15 -1.78 -8.05 -10.90
C ARG A 15 -2.38 -7.07 -9.91
N SER A 16 -3.65 -7.26 -9.58
CA SER A 16 -4.43 -6.32 -8.78
C SER A 16 -5.21 -7.01 -7.65
N SER A 17 -5.62 -6.18 -6.70
CA SER A 17 -6.52 -6.51 -5.59
C SER A 17 -7.60 -5.44 -5.51
N ALA A 18 -8.60 -5.62 -4.65
CA ALA A 18 -9.65 -4.62 -4.45
C ALA A 18 -9.10 -3.24 -4.03
N ALA A 19 -7.92 -3.20 -3.38
CA ALA A 19 -7.26 -1.96 -2.99
C ALA A 19 -6.73 -1.16 -4.20
N TYR A 20 -6.23 -1.84 -5.24
CA TYR A 20 -5.51 -1.21 -6.36
C TYR A 20 -6.38 -0.94 -7.59
N LYS A 21 -7.54 -1.62 -7.68
CA LYS A 21 -8.39 -1.66 -8.88
C LYS A 21 -8.67 -0.29 -9.50
N GLU A 22 -9.25 0.61 -8.73
CA GLU A 22 -9.68 1.94 -9.20
C GLU A 22 -8.48 2.83 -9.57
N TRP A 23 -7.37 2.70 -8.86
CA TRP A 23 -6.15 3.43 -9.17
C TRP A 23 -5.51 2.98 -10.48
N PHE A 24 -5.43 1.66 -10.69
CA PHE A 24 -4.97 1.09 -11.96
C PHE A 24 -5.90 1.47 -13.12
N GLU A 25 -7.22 1.49 -12.91
CA GLU A 25 -8.18 1.99 -13.91
C GLU A 25 -7.91 3.46 -14.24
N GLY A 26 -7.68 4.30 -13.22
CA GLY A 26 -7.33 5.72 -13.40
C GLY A 26 -6.01 5.94 -14.15
N LEU A 27 -5.08 4.99 -14.07
CA LEU A 27 -3.81 4.99 -14.81
C LEU A 27 -3.90 4.31 -16.19
N GLY A 28 -5.08 3.80 -16.58
CA GLY A 28 -5.29 3.13 -17.86
C GLY A 28 -4.79 1.69 -17.96
N ALA A 29 -4.40 1.07 -16.83
CA ALA A 29 -3.96 -0.31 -16.79
C ALA A 29 -5.13 -1.30 -16.81
N THR A 30 -4.89 -2.50 -17.33
CA THR A 30 -5.84 -3.63 -17.26
C THR A 30 -5.64 -4.39 -15.96
N ASN A 31 -6.68 -4.44 -15.13
CA ASN A 31 -6.64 -5.18 -13.88
C ASN A 31 -6.76 -6.69 -14.10
N VAL A 32 -5.81 -7.45 -13.55
CA VAL A 32 -5.92 -8.91 -13.40
C VAL A 32 -6.06 -9.23 -11.91
N MET A 33 -7.30 -9.45 -11.47
CA MET A 33 -7.65 -9.68 -10.06
C MET A 33 -7.18 -11.07 -9.63
N MET A 34 -6.32 -11.15 -8.61
CA MET A 34 -5.83 -12.41 -8.05
C MET A 34 -5.26 -12.26 -6.64
N ALA A 35 -5.20 -13.37 -5.90
CA ALA A 35 -4.63 -13.40 -4.55
C ALA A 35 -3.11 -13.20 -4.59
N PRO A 36 -2.47 -12.66 -3.53
CA PRO A 36 -1.01 -12.47 -3.48
C PRO A 36 -0.23 -13.76 -3.77
N ALA A 37 -0.69 -14.91 -3.25
CA ALA A 37 -0.04 -16.20 -3.43
C ALA A 37 0.03 -16.69 -4.90
N GLU A 38 -0.81 -16.14 -5.79
CA GLU A 38 -0.84 -16.52 -7.21
C GLU A 38 0.17 -15.72 -8.04
N THR A 39 0.73 -14.64 -7.48
CA THR A 39 1.54 -13.63 -8.19
C THR A 39 2.78 -14.22 -8.86
N PHE A 40 3.51 -15.11 -8.18
CA PHE A 40 4.69 -15.77 -8.76
C PHE A 40 4.33 -16.52 -10.04
N SER A 41 3.30 -17.37 -9.98
CA SER A 41 2.86 -18.16 -11.13
C SER A 41 2.32 -17.29 -12.27
N ALA A 42 1.71 -16.15 -11.94
CA ALA A 42 1.23 -15.19 -12.93
C ALA A 42 2.38 -14.51 -13.68
N PHE A 43 3.47 -14.16 -13.00
CA PHE A 43 4.69 -13.67 -13.64
C PHE A 43 5.39 -14.74 -14.46
N GLU A 44 5.60 -15.93 -13.88
CA GLU A 44 6.24 -17.07 -14.55
C GLU A 44 5.57 -17.41 -15.89
N ARG A 45 4.22 -17.36 -15.91
CA ARG A 45 3.40 -17.65 -17.10
C ARG A 45 3.09 -16.42 -17.95
N ARG A 46 3.64 -15.24 -17.62
CA ARG A 46 3.41 -13.96 -18.33
C ARG A 46 1.93 -13.58 -18.46
N ILE A 47 1.14 -13.91 -17.45
CA ILE A 47 -0.26 -13.50 -17.35
C ILE A 47 -0.34 -11.99 -17.07
N VAL A 48 0.59 -11.48 -16.26
CA VAL A 48 0.70 -10.07 -15.88
C VAL A 48 2.05 -9.49 -16.31
N ASP A 49 2.04 -8.18 -16.58
CA ASP A 49 3.19 -7.37 -16.96
C ASP A 49 3.79 -6.63 -15.75
N GLY A 50 3.05 -6.56 -14.64
CA GLY A 50 3.46 -5.89 -13.40
C GLY A 50 2.47 -6.11 -12.27
N LEU A 51 2.67 -5.41 -11.14
CA LEU A 51 1.83 -5.52 -9.95
C LEU A 51 1.85 -4.24 -9.11
N ALA A 52 0.89 -4.14 -8.18
CA ALA A 52 1.06 -3.37 -6.94
C ALA A 52 1.05 -4.33 -5.76
N ILE A 53 1.93 -4.08 -4.79
CA ILE A 53 2.04 -4.79 -3.52
C ILE A 53 2.80 -3.94 -2.50
N ALA A 54 2.64 -4.23 -1.20
CA ALA A 54 3.45 -3.62 -0.16
C ALA A 54 4.94 -3.89 -0.37
N ALA A 55 5.79 -2.88 -0.10
CA ALA A 55 7.23 -2.91 -0.34
C ALA A 55 7.99 -4.06 0.36
N ILE A 56 7.37 -4.68 1.36
CA ILE A 56 7.93 -5.74 2.20
C ILE A 56 7.72 -7.18 1.68
N ASN A 57 7.04 -7.36 0.54
CA ASN A 57 6.54 -8.69 0.11
C ASN A 57 7.27 -9.29 -1.11
N PHE A 58 8.30 -8.64 -1.66
CA PHE A 58 8.89 -9.06 -2.93
C PHE A 58 9.73 -10.33 -2.79
N GLY A 59 10.57 -10.39 -1.76
CA GLY A 59 11.39 -11.55 -1.43
C GLY A 59 10.55 -12.76 -1.01
N ASP A 60 9.58 -12.56 -0.12
CA ASP A 60 8.71 -13.63 0.40
C ASP A 60 7.90 -14.32 -0.71
N LEU A 61 7.48 -13.56 -1.72
CA LEU A 61 6.78 -14.10 -2.89
C LEU A 61 7.72 -14.60 -3.99
N GLY A 62 9.03 -14.41 -3.84
CA GLY A 62 10.03 -14.80 -4.83
C GLY A 62 9.90 -14.08 -6.18
N ILE A 63 9.33 -12.87 -6.19
CA ILE A 63 8.97 -12.16 -7.44
C ILE A 63 10.02 -11.17 -7.92
N THR A 64 11.00 -10.81 -7.08
CA THR A 64 12.08 -9.86 -7.43
C THR A 64 12.73 -10.11 -8.80
N PRO A 65 13.03 -11.37 -9.21
CA PRO A 65 13.62 -11.63 -10.54
C PRO A 65 12.75 -11.23 -11.74
N PHE A 66 11.45 -11.03 -11.55
CA PHE A 66 10.54 -10.59 -12.62
C PHE A 66 10.41 -9.07 -12.71
N ILE A 67 10.86 -8.34 -11.68
CA ILE A 67 10.71 -6.89 -11.58
C ILE A 67 11.87 -6.23 -12.29
N LYS A 68 11.57 -5.34 -13.24
CA LYS A 68 12.58 -4.58 -13.99
C LYS A 68 12.68 -3.14 -13.54
N ALA A 69 11.54 -2.57 -13.15
CA ALA A 69 11.44 -1.21 -12.67
C ALA A 69 10.40 -1.12 -11.56
N ARG A 70 10.61 -0.21 -10.60
CA ARG A 70 9.59 0.25 -9.66
C ARG A 70 9.34 1.74 -9.87
N ILE A 71 8.15 2.20 -9.52
CA ILE A 71 7.76 3.61 -9.61
C ILE A 71 7.71 4.20 -8.21
N ASP A 72 8.46 5.29 -7.99
CA ASP A 72 8.43 6.08 -6.76
C ASP A 72 7.81 7.47 -7.07
N PRO A 73 7.09 8.11 -6.13
CA PRO A 73 6.96 7.75 -4.72
C PRO A 73 5.95 6.63 -4.47
N GLN A 74 6.09 5.99 -3.31
CA GLN A 74 5.02 5.15 -2.75
C GLN A 74 3.80 6.03 -2.46
N VAL A 75 2.60 5.50 -2.71
CA VAL A 75 1.36 6.27 -2.57
C VAL A 75 0.46 5.79 -1.43
N TRP A 76 0.79 4.68 -0.77
CA TRP A 76 0.07 4.18 0.40
C TRP A 76 1.02 3.42 1.32
N GLN A 77 0.53 3.14 2.52
CA GLN A 77 1.17 2.26 3.49
C GLN A 77 0.25 1.07 3.79
N ILE A 78 0.84 -0.02 4.27
CA ILE A 78 0.07 -1.15 4.79
C ILE A 78 -0.36 -0.86 6.23
N ASP A 79 -1.61 -1.15 6.54
CA ASP A 79 -2.12 -1.17 7.90
C ASP A 79 -2.73 -2.56 8.16
N THR A 80 -2.34 -3.17 9.27
CA THR A 80 -2.81 -4.50 9.68
C THR A 80 -3.42 -4.40 11.07
N LEU A 81 -4.72 -4.65 11.14
CA LEU A 81 -5.49 -4.51 12.35
C LEU A 81 -5.52 -5.81 13.16
N ILE A 82 -5.21 -5.73 14.45
CA ILE A 82 -5.55 -6.79 15.41
C ILE A 82 -6.90 -6.42 16.01
N ILE A 83 -7.91 -7.27 15.79
CA ILE A 83 -9.28 -7.02 16.24
C ILE A 83 -9.67 -8.06 17.27
N MET A 84 -10.27 -7.61 18.37
CA MET A 84 -10.88 -8.47 19.39
C MET A 84 -12.40 -8.22 19.44
N ASN A 85 -13.18 -9.23 19.81
CA ASN A 85 -14.60 -9.04 20.08
C ASN A 85 -14.78 -8.06 21.26
N ALA A 86 -15.66 -7.06 21.07
CA ALA A 86 -15.85 -6.00 22.04
C ALA A 86 -16.45 -6.50 23.37
N ASP A 87 -17.49 -7.34 23.32
CA ASP A 87 -18.14 -7.88 24.52
C ASP A 87 -17.17 -8.73 25.35
N GLU A 88 -16.36 -9.56 24.68
CA GLU A 88 -15.33 -10.36 25.33
C GLU A 88 -14.26 -9.48 25.96
N PHE A 89 -13.78 -8.45 25.25
CA PHE A 89 -12.80 -7.51 25.79
C PHE A 89 -13.35 -6.76 27.02
N ASP A 90 -14.59 -6.27 26.95
CA ASP A 90 -15.25 -5.55 28.03
C ASP A 90 -15.52 -6.45 29.25
N SER A 91 -15.76 -7.74 29.02
CA SER A 91 -15.98 -8.73 30.09
C SER A 91 -14.72 -9.03 30.91
N LEU A 92 -13.53 -8.73 30.39
CA LEU A 92 -12.26 -8.98 31.08
C LEU A 92 -12.15 -8.12 32.36
N PRO A 93 -11.45 -8.62 33.40
CA PRO A 93 -11.07 -7.77 34.52
C PRO A 93 -10.28 -6.53 34.05
N PRO A 94 -10.40 -5.38 34.75
CA PRO A 94 -9.70 -4.15 34.35
C PRO A 94 -8.19 -4.30 34.17
N GLU A 95 -7.55 -5.15 34.98
CA GLU A 95 -6.11 -5.40 34.89
C GLU A 95 -5.73 -6.18 33.62
N ALA A 96 -6.55 -7.15 33.20
CA ALA A 96 -6.33 -7.89 31.96
C ALA A 96 -6.54 -7.01 30.73
N ARG A 97 -7.56 -6.13 30.74
CA ARG A 97 -7.75 -5.14 29.66
C ARG A 97 -6.52 -4.24 29.53
N LYS A 98 -6.02 -3.72 30.65
CA LYS A 98 -4.83 -2.87 30.67
C LYS A 98 -3.60 -3.60 30.09
N ILE A 99 -3.40 -4.87 30.42
CA ILE A 99 -2.28 -5.66 29.85
C ILE A 99 -2.39 -5.76 28.32
N ILE A 100 -3.59 -6.01 27.80
CA ILE A 100 -3.82 -6.11 26.36
C ILE A 100 -3.58 -4.75 25.68
N GLU A 101 -4.11 -3.67 26.24
CA GLU A 101 -3.92 -2.29 25.74
C GLU A 101 -2.44 -1.90 25.74
N ASP A 102 -1.74 -2.10 26.86
CA ASP A 102 -0.31 -1.78 26.98
C ASP A 102 0.53 -2.60 25.98
N ALA A 103 0.18 -3.88 25.77
CA ALA A 103 0.84 -4.73 24.80
C ALA A 103 0.56 -4.28 23.35
N ALA A 104 -0.66 -3.85 23.04
CA ALA A 104 -1.03 -3.32 21.73
C ALA A 104 -0.26 -2.02 21.42
N ILE A 105 -0.27 -1.03 22.33
CA ILE A 105 0.45 0.24 22.17
C ILE A 105 1.95 0.00 21.96
N ARG A 106 2.56 -0.88 22.76
CA ARG A 106 3.97 -1.23 22.58
C ARG A 106 4.21 -1.87 21.21
N ARG A 107 3.35 -2.80 20.80
CA ARG A 107 3.47 -3.48 19.50
C ARG A 107 3.34 -2.50 18.34
N GLU A 108 2.43 -1.54 18.41
CA GLU A 108 2.27 -0.48 17.39
C GLU A 108 3.57 0.31 17.23
N ALA A 109 4.19 0.74 18.34
CA ALA A 109 5.48 1.44 18.31
C ALA A 109 6.61 0.59 17.71
N GLU A 110 6.74 -0.68 18.13
CA GLU A 110 7.77 -1.61 17.63
C GLU A 110 7.59 -1.95 16.13
N THR A 111 6.35 -1.85 15.62
CA THR A 111 6.02 -2.22 14.25
C THR A 111 6.60 -1.24 13.22
N VAL A 112 6.69 0.05 13.56
CA VAL A 112 7.25 1.07 12.67
C VAL A 112 8.71 0.76 12.35
N ASP A 113 9.53 0.50 13.37
CA ASP A 113 10.94 0.14 13.20
C ASP A 113 11.10 -1.18 12.45
N THR A 114 10.24 -2.17 12.77
CA THR A 114 10.26 -3.48 12.12
C THR A 114 10.01 -3.36 10.62
N PHE A 115 8.93 -2.67 10.21
CA PHE A 115 8.61 -2.53 8.79
C PHE A 115 9.61 -1.63 8.06
N THR A 116 10.15 -0.60 8.71
CA THR A 116 11.22 0.22 8.12
C THR A 116 12.44 -0.63 7.79
N ALA A 117 12.87 -1.51 8.70
CA ALA A 117 13.98 -2.43 8.45
C ALA A 117 13.68 -3.46 7.35
N MET A 118 12.44 -3.95 7.27
CA MET A 118 12.00 -4.85 6.20
C MET A 118 12.03 -4.16 4.83
N VAL A 119 11.53 -2.91 4.74
CA VAL A 119 11.60 -2.11 3.49
C VAL A 119 13.05 -1.89 3.08
N ALA A 120 13.94 -1.51 4.00
CA ALA A 120 15.36 -1.33 3.68
C ALA A 120 16.02 -2.63 3.16
N THR A 121 15.61 -3.78 3.69
CA THR A 121 16.10 -5.09 3.23
C THR A 121 15.62 -5.39 1.80
N GLU A 122 14.35 -5.13 1.50
CA GLU A 122 13.78 -5.33 0.16
C GLU A 122 14.36 -4.36 -0.86
N ASP A 123 14.57 -3.09 -0.49
CA ASP A 123 15.20 -2.10 -1.34
C ASP A 123 16.63 -2.50 -1.72
N ALA A 124 17.41 -3.01 -0.76
CA ALA A 124 18.75 -3.53 -1.02
C ALA A 124 18.72 -4.76 -1.95
N ALA A 125 17.76 -5.66 -1.76
CA ALA A 125 17.60 -6.84 -2.62
C ALA A 125 17.20 -6.46 -4.05
N GLN A 126 16.29 -5.50 -4.21
CA GLN A 126 15.88 -4.96 -5.53
C GLN A 126 17.05 -4.27 -6.23
N ALA A 127 17.80 -3.43 -5.51
CA ALA A 127 18.99 -2.78 -6.07
C ALA A 127 20.05 -3.80 -6.51
N ALA A 128 20.31 -4.83 -5.70
CA ALA A 128 21.24 -5.92 -6.06
C ALA A 128 20.76 -6.74 -7.26
N ALA A 129 19.45 -6.87 -7.46
CA ALA A 129 18.85 -7.51 -8.63
C ALA A 129 18.79 -6.61 -9.87
N GLY A 130 19.20 -5.34 -9.75
CA GLY A 130 19.22 -4.39 -10.87
C GLY A 130 17.85 -3.80 -11.22
N VAL A 131 16.92 -3.76 -10.25
CA VAL A 131 15.63 -3.08 -10.43
C VAL A 131 15.85 -1.58 -10.58
N GLU A 132 15.36 -0.99 -11.67
CA GLU A 132 15.42 0.45 -11.90
C GLU A 132 14.37 1.20 -11.07
N VAL A 133 14.78 2.29 -10.40
CA VAL A 133 13.84 3.19 -9.73
C VAL A 133 13.45 4.30 -10.69
N VAL A 134 12.18 4.31 -11.09
CA VAL A 134 11.55 5.40 -11.85
C VAL A 134 10.99 6.40 -10.86
N ALA A 135 11.81 7.39 -10.49
CA ALA A 135 11.41 8.46 -9.58
C ALA A 135 10.58 9.52 -10.34
N LEU A 136 9.33 9.69 -9.92
CA LEU A 136 8.48 10.80 -10.33
C LEU A 136 8.82 12.02 -9.50
N GLU A 137 8.85 13.19 -10.13
CA GLU A 137 9.12 14.47 -9.47
C GLU A 137 8.09 15.54 -9.84
N GLY A 138 8.02 16.60 -9.03
CA GLY A 138 7.20 17.78 -9.29
C GLY A 138 5.73 17.46 -9.55
N ALA A 139 5.18 18.05 -10.61
CA ALA A 139 3.76 17.91 -10.94
C ALA A 139 3.35 16.46 -11.27
N ALA A 140 4.26 15.65 -11.80
CA ALA A 140 3.98 14.26 -12.11
C ALA A 140 3.83 13.41 -10.84
N ALA A 141 4.73 13.61 -9.87
CA ALA A 141 4.64 12.94 -8.56
C ALA A 141 3.35 13.34 -7.84
N GLN A 142 3.01 14.62 -7.83
CA GLN A 142 1.80 15.12 -7.19
C GLN A 142 0.54 14.53 -7.85
N ALA A 143 0.46 14.55 -9.19
CA ALA A 143 -0.69 13.99 -9.90
C ALA A 143 -0.84 12.47 -9.68
N TYR A 144 0.26 11.74 -9.57
CA TYR A 144 0.25 10.31 -9.26
C TYR A 144 -0.25 10.02 -7.84
N HIS A 145 0.22 10.79 -6.87
CA HIS A 145 -0.23 10.73 -5.48
C HIS A 145 -1.72 11.12 -5.34
N ASP A 146 -2.13 12.24 -5.94
CA ASP A 146 -3.51 12.73 -5.86
C ASP A 146 -4.50 11.75 -6.48
N LEU A 147 -4.13 11.08 -7.57
CA LEU A 147 -4.95 10.03 -8.15
C LEU A 147 -5.13 8.86 -7.18
N ALA A 148 -4.04 8.39 -6.55
CA ALA A 148 -4.08 7.28 -5.60
C ALA A 148 -4.94 7.61 -4.37
N HIS A 149 -4.72 8.75 -3.72
CA HIS A 149 -5.51 9.14 -2.56
C HIS A 149 -6.94 9.53 -2.92
N GLY A 150 -7.13 10.16 -4.08
CA GLY A 150 -8.44 10.60 -4.57
C GLY A 150 -9.41 9.45 -4.76
N VAL A 151 -8.99 8.30 -5.31
CA VAL A 151 -9.88 7.15 -5.49
C VAL A 151 -10.40 6.61 -4.15
N VAL A 152 -9.56 6.62 -3.10
CA VAL A 152 -9.95 6.18 -1.76
C VAL A 152 -10.96 7.14 -1.15
N TRP A 153 -10.67 8.45 -1.19
CA TRP A 153 -11.57 9.47 -0.66
C TRP A 153 -12.92 9.50 -1.39
N ASN A 154 -12.92 9.42 -2.71
CA ASN A 154 -14.16 9.36 -3.49
C ASN A 154 -15.03 8.15 -3.09
N ARG A 155 -14.40 7.00 -2.84
CA ARG A 155 -15.11 5.80 -2.37
C ARG A 155 -15.68 6.00 -0.97
N LEU A 156 -14.91 6.59 -0.06
CA LEU A 156 -15.34 6.85 1.31
C LEU A 156 -16.47 7.89 1.37
N GLU A 157 -16.36 8.98 0.62
CA GLU A 157 -17.39 10.02 0.54
C GLU A 157 -18.71 9.47 -0.03
N LYS A 158 -18.64 8.54 -1.00
CA LYS A 158 -19.82 7.86 -1.52
C LYS A 158 -20.44 6.87 -0.55
N ALA A 159 -19.61 6.15 0.22
CA ALA A 159 -20.07 5.08 1.11
C ALA A 159 -20.52 5.59 2.48
N ALA A 160 -19.85 6.62 3.02
CA ALA A 160 -20.04 7.14 4.36
C ALA A 160 -19.76 8.66 4.39
N PRO A 161 -20.62 9.49 3.76
CA PRO A 161 -20.36 10.92 3.54
C PRO A 161 -20.13 11.71 4.83
N GLU A 162 -20.87 11.39 5.90
CA GLU A 162 -20.71 12.06 7.20
C GLU A 162 -19.35 11.73 7.84
N ASN A 163 -18.94 10.45 7.82
CA ASN A 163 -17.66 10.01 8.37
C ASN A 163 -16.47 10.48 7.52
N ALA A 164 -16.63 10.59 6.20
CA ALA A 164 -15.56 10.98 5.30
C ALA A 164 -15.01 12.38 5.64
N ALA A 165 -15.89 13.34 5.91
CA ALA A 165 -15.49 14.70 6.28
C ALA A 165 -14.73 14.72 7.62
N THR A 166 -15.24 14.00 8.62
CA THR A 166 -14.59 13.88 9.94
C THR A 166 -13.22 13.22 9.85
N LEU A 167 -13.12 12.09 9.12
CA LEU A 167 -11.86 11.36 8.93
C LEU A 167 -10.84 12.20 8.17
N ARG A 168 -11.26 12.96 7.15
CA ARG A 168 -10.35 13.82 6.39
C ARG A 168 -9.72 14.88 7.29
N ALA A 169 -10.50 15.55 8.11
CA ALA A 169 -9.98 16.54 9.06
C ALA A 169 -8.98 15.91 10.05
N ALA A 170 -9.31 14.75 10.62
CA ALA A 170 -8.45 14.06 11.58
C ALA A 170 -7.12 13.58 10.98
N LEU A 171 -7.13 13.09 9.73
CA LEU A 171 -5.94 12.56 9.07
C LEU A 171 -5.05 13.66 8.46
N THR A 172 -5.60 14.83 8.12
CA THR A 172 -4.79 15.96 7.64
C THR A 172 -3.99 16.65 8.75
N ASP A 173 -4.53 16.67 9.97
CA ASP A 173 -3.82 17.25 11.12
C ASP A 173 -2.61 16.40 11.55
N ASP A 174 -2.68 15.08 11.37
CA ASP A 174 -1.62 14.13 11.73
C ASP A 174 -0.46 14.12 10.70
N GLN A 175 -0.75 14.30 9.41
CA GLN A 175 0.29 14.43 8.37
C GLN A 175 1.13 15.72 8.50
N ALA A 176 0.62 16.75 9.17
CA ALA A 176 1.37 17.96 9.50
C ALA A 176 2.22 17.81 10.77
N ALA A 177 1.94 16.81 11.62
CA ALA A 177 2.66 16.56 12.87
C ALA A 177 3.77 15.50 12.73
N GLY A 178 3.76 14.72 11.65
CA GLY A 178 4.70 13.62 11.39
C GLY A 178 5.74 13.84 10.28
N GLN A 179 5.98 15.09 9.86
CA GLN A 179 7.10 15.47 8.97
C GLN A 179 8.23 16.16 9.74
#